data_AF-A0A109JWB1-F1
#
_entry.id   AF-A0A109JWB1-F1
#
_cell.length_a   1.000
_cell.length_b   1.000
_cell.length_c   1.000
_cell.angle_alpha   90.00
_cell.angle_beta   90.00
_cell.angle_gamma   90.00
#
_symmetry.space_group_name_H-M   'P 1'
#
loop_
_entity.id
_entity.type
_entity.pdbx_description
1 polymer ?
#
loop_
_entity_poly.entity_id
_entity_poly.type
_entity_poly.pdbx_seq_one_letter_code
_entity_poly.pdbx_strand_id
1 'polypeptide(L)'
;MNDISKTLADMTAVERSSLLDTVAEALEATADAAEDVGDLRFVASSLFVAATIRGLSGDIRPEDIKAAEILLEQGIVLVQQFSNRRGRDAMLN
;
A
#
# COMPACT_ATOMS: atom_id res chain seq x y z
N MET A 1 7.11 -22.25 10.56
CA MET A 1 6.46 -21.03 11.11
C MET A 1 4.99 -21.21 10.83
N ASN A 2 4.14 -21.34 11.86
CA ASN A 2 2.70 -21.50 11.66
C ASN A 2 2.16 -20.11 11.30
N ASP A 3 2.25 -19.73 10.03
CA ASP A 3 1.68 -18.50 9.49
C ASP A 3 0.16 -18.65 9.46
N ILE A 4 -0.46 -18.48 10.64
CA ILE A 4 -1.84 -18.05 10.68
C ILE A 4 -1.78 -16.62 10.18
N SER A 5 -2.09 -16.40 8.90
CA SER A 5 -2.31 -15.07 8.35
C SER A 5 -3.41 -14.40 9.18
N LYS A 6 -3.00 -13.57 10.13
CA LYS A 6 -3.93 -12.81 10.97
C LYS A 6 -4.75 -11.90 10.06
N THR A 7 -6.05 -11.84 10.29
CA THR A 7 -6.86 -10.77 9.71
C THR A 7 -6.51 -9.46 10.41
N LEU A 8 -6.84 -8.31 9.82
CA LEU A 8 -6.66 -7.02 10.50
C LEU A 8 -7.41 -6.96 11.83
N ALA A 9 -8.56 -7.63 11.94
CA ALA A 9 -9.29 -7.74 13.20
C ALA A 9 -8.50 -8.48 14.29
N ASP A 10 -7.71 -9.49 13.92
CA ASP A 10 -6.89 -10.29 14.84
C ASP A 10 -5.56 -9.61 15.24
N MET A 11 -5.17 -8.54 14.53
CA MET A 11 -3.97 -7.76 14.82
C MET A 11 -4.19 -6.80 16.00
N THR A 12 -3.14 -6.62 16.80
CA THR A 12 -3.05 -5.53 17.77
C THR A 12 -2.97 -4.16 17.08
N ALA A 13 -3.29 -3.08 17.79
CA ALA A 13 -3.19 -1.72 17.24
C ALA A 13 -1.79 -1.41 16.67
N VAL A 14 -0.73 -1.87 17.34
CA VAL A 14 0.66 -1.69 16.89
C VAL A 14 0.93 -2.49 15.60
N GLU A 15 0.47 -3.74 15.52
CA GLU A 15 0.61 -4.57 14.30
C GLU A 15 -0.12 -3.93 13.12
N ARG A 16 -1.33 -3.38 13.33
CA ARG A 16 -2.09 -2.69 12.27
C ARG A 16 -1.39 -1.43 11.79
N SER A 17 -0.94 -0.58 12.72
CA SER A 17 -0.23 0.66 12.42
C SER A 17 1.05 0.37 11.62
N SER A 18 1.84 -0.61 12.07
CA SER A 18 3.05 -1.06 11.36
C SER A 18 2.78 -1.58 9.95
N LEU A 19 1.71 -2.38 9.76
CA LEU A 19 1.33 -2.87 8.43
C LEU A 19 0.94 -1.72 7.49
N LEU A 20 0.12 -0.78 7.98
CA LEU A 20 -0.31 0.39 7.20
C LEU A 20 0.87 1.28 6.83
N ASP A 21 1.77 1.56 7.77
CA ASP A 21 2.98 2.33 7.51
C ASP A 21 3.85 1.66 6.44
N THR A 22 4.04 0.33 6.53
CA THR A 22 4.79 -0.45 5.53
C THR A 22 4.17 -0.32 4.14
N VAL A 23 2.85 -0.37 4.01
CA VAL A 23 2.17 -0.23 2.71
C VAL A 23 2.24 1.21 2.19
N ALA A 24 2.13 2.22 3.06
CA ALA A 24 2.30 3.62 2.67
C ALA A 24 3.72 3.89 2.16
N GLU A 25 4.76 3.41 2.85
CA GLU A 25 6.15 3.50 2.40
C GLU A 25 6.37 2.83 1.06
N ALA A 26 5.80 1.63 0.85
CA ALA A 26 5.89 0.94 -0.43
C ALA A 26 5.22 1.73 -1.57
N LEU A 27 4.05 2.32 -1.32
CA LEU A 27 3.35 3.15 -2.30
C LEU A 27 4.16 4.38 -2.69
N GLU A 28 4.80 5.04 -1.73
CA GLU A 28 5.67 6.19 -1.97
C GLU A 28 6.89 5.80 -2.80
N ALA A 29 7.56 4.70 -2.45
CA ALA A 29 8.66 4.18 -3.26
C ALA A 29 8.23 3.83 -4.69
N THR A 30 7.01 3.30 -4.89
CA THR A 30 6.48 3.06 -6.24
C THR A 30 6.10 4.34 -6.97
N ALA A 31 5.66 5.38 -6.26
CA ALA A 31 5.37 6.68 -6.84
C ALA A 31 6.66 7.33 -7.36
N ASP A 32 7.71 7.38 -6.53
CA ASP A 32 9.02 7.90 -6.93
C ASP A 32 9.54 7.19 -8.18
N ALA A 33 9.48 5.85 -8.21
CA ALA A 33 9.91 5.07 -9.37
C ALA A 33 9.01 5.26 -10.61
N ALA A 34 7.73 5.62 -10.43
CA ALA A 34 6.83 5.92 -11.53
C ALA A 34 7.04 7.33 -12.09
N GLU A 35 7.47 8.26 -11.26
CA GLU A 35 7.87 9.61 -11.66
C GLU A 35 9.08 9.56 -12.61
N ASP A 36 10.07 8.72 -12.31
CA ASP A 36 11.25 8.49 -13.15
C ASP A 36 10.92 8.08 -14.60
N VAL A 37 9.77 7.43 -14.81
CA VAL A 37 9.29 6.99 -16.14
C VAL A 37 8.15 7.85 -16.69
N GLY A 38 7.79 8.94 -15.99
CA GLY A 38 6.79 9.91 -16.43
C GLY A 38 5.32 9.48 -16.26
N ASP A 39 5.01 8.44 -15.47
CA ASP A 39 3.63 8.00 -15.21
C ASP A 39 2.98 8.81 -14.09
N LEU A 40 2.76 10.11 -14.34
CA LEU A 40 2.24 11.07 -13.36
C LEU A 40 0.87 10.68 -12.78
N ARG A 41 0.06 9.92 -13.53
CA ARG A 41 -1.23 9.43 -13.04
C ARG A 41 -1.02 8.37 -11.96
N PHE A 42 -0.07 7.47 -12.16
CA PHE A 42 0.28 6.46 -11.17
C PHE A 42 0.91 7.09 -9.92
N VAL A 43 1.78 8.09 -10.09
CA VAL A 43 2.34 8.90 -8.98
C VAL A 43 1.21 9.47 -8.12
N ALA A 44 0.30 10.24 -8.72
CA ALA A 44 -0.79 10.89 -8.00
C ALA A 44 -1.69 9.87 -7.27
N SER A 45 -1.98 8.74 -7.90
CA SER A 45 -2.83 7.69 -7.32
C SER A 45 -2.16 7.01 -6.13
N SER A 46 -0.87 6.72 -6.24
CA SER A 46 -0.10 6.04 -5.18
C SER A 46 0.12 6.94 -3.98
N LEU A 47 0.49 8.21 -4.20
CA LEU A 47 0.63 9.20 -3.14
C LEU A 47 -0.69 9.49 -2.42
N PHE A 48 -1.81 9.54 -3.16
CA PHE A 48 -3.13 9.73 -2.56
C PHE A 48 -3.48 8.59 -1.59
N VAL A 49 -3.27 7.33 -2.00
CA VAL A 49 -3.55 6.18 -1.14
C VAL A 49 -2.59 6.15 0.04
N ALA A 50 -1.29 6.41 -0.16
CA ALA A 50 -0.30 6.46 0.92
C ALA A 50 -0.65 7.54 1.98
N ALA A 51 -1.00 8.75 1.54
CA ALA A 51 -1.42 9.82 2.43
C ALA A 51 -2.70 9.47 3.21
N THR A 52 -3.66 8.81 2.54
CA THR A 52 -4.90 8.36 3.19
C THR A 52 -4.61 7.30 4.26
N ILE A 53 -3.72 6.35 3.96
CA ILE A 53 -3.26 5.32 4.91
C ILE A 53 -2.57 5.96 6.12
N ARG A 54 -1.68 6.93 5.92
CA ARG A 54 -1.00 7.64 7.03
C ARG A 54 -1.96 8.43 7.91
N GLY A 55 -3.01 9.01 7.31
CA GLY A 55 -4.07 9.65 8.08
C GLY A 55 -4.82 8.67 8.98
N LEU A 56 -4.91 7.40 8.58
CA LEU A 56 -5.58 6.34 9.31
C LEU A 56 -4.67 5.66 10.35
N SER A 57 -3.37 5.51 10.07
CA SER A 57 -2.46 4.66 10.87
C SER A 57 -2.19 5.16 12.29
N GLY A 58 -2.46 6.44 12.57
CA GLY A 58 -2.23 7.06 13.88
C GLY A 58 -3.24 6.72 14.98
N ASP A 59 -4.48 6.35 14.63
CA ASP A 59 -5.55 6.02 15.61
C ASP A 59 -6.61 5.10 14.98
N ILE A 60 -6.23 3.87 14.66
CA ILE A 60 -7.14 2.91 14.02
C ILE A 60 -8.09 2.34 15.06
N ARG A 61 -9.34 2.77 15.02
CA ARG A 61 -10.39 2.25 15.90
C ARG A 61 -11.03 1.01 15.28
N PRO A 62 -11.73 0.17 16.06
CA PRO A 62 -12.40 -1.02 15.53
C PRO A 62 -13.36 -0.71 14.36
N GLU A 63 -14.03 0.44 14.39
CA GLU A 63 -14.90 0.93 13.32
C GLU A 63 -14.15 1.22 12.00
N ASP A 64 -12.86 1.54 12.07
CA ASP A 64 -12.02 1.90 10.93
C ASP A 64 -11.41 0.68 10.23
N ILE A 65 -11.51 -0.51 10.84
CA ILE A 65 -10.87 -1.74 10.33
C ILE A 65 -11.30 -2.01 8.89
N LYS A 66 -12.57 -1.81 8.55
CA LYS A 66 -13.03 -2.08 7.19
C LYS A 66 -12.46 -1.10 6.18
N ALA A 67 -12.30 0.17 6.56
CA ALA A 67 -11.66 1.17 5.72
C ALA A 67 -10.17 0.85 5.54
N ALA A 68 -9.49 0.45 6.61
CA ALA A 68 -8.09 0.02 6.57
C ALA A 68 -7.90 -1.18 5.62
N GLU A 69 -8.78 -2.18 5.68
CA GLU A 69 -8.76 -3.33 4.76
C GLU A 69 -8.82 -2.90 3.29
N ILE A 70 -9.78 -2.04 2.94
CA ILE A 70 -9.97 -1.58 1.55
C ILE A 70 -8.75 -0.78 1.08
N LEU A 71 -8.20 0.08 1.93
CA LEU A 71 -7.01 0.86 1.59
C LEU A 71 -5.78 -0.02 1.41
N LEU A 72 -5.61 -1.06 2.24
CA LEU A 72 -4.52 -2.02 2.11
C LEU A 72 -4.65 -2.85 0.83
N GLU A 73 -5.85 -3.34 0.52
CA GLU A 73 -6.13 -4.03 -0.74
C GLU A 73 -5.79 -3.14 -1.95
N GLN A 74 -6.24 -1.88 -1.91
CA GLN A 74 -5.97 -0.92 -2.98
C GLN A 74 -4.47 -0.60 -3.11
N GLY A 75 -3.77 -0.44 -1.98
CA GLY A 75 -2.33 -0.21 -1.96
C GLY A 75 -1.55 -1.38 -2.56
N ILE A 76 -1.88 -2.61 -2.16
CA ILE A 76 -1.28 -3.83 -2.71
C ILE A 76 -1.51 -3.94 -4.22
N VAL A 77 -2.74 -3.68 -4.68
CA VAL A 77 -3.07 -3.71 -6.12
C VAL A 77 -2.24 -2.71 -6.90
N LEU A 78 -2.05 -1.49 -6.40
CA LEU A 78 -1.21 -0.48 -7.06
C LEU A 78 0.25 -0.93 -7.15
N VAL A 79 0.84 -1.40 -6.05
CA VAL A 79 2.23 -1.90 -6.02
C VAL A 79 2.42 -3.08 -7.00
N GLN A 80 1.46 -4.00 -7.06
CA GLN A 80 1.47 -5.12 -8.00
C GLN A 80 1.35 -4.65 -9.45
N GLN A 81 0.45 -3.70 -9.74
CA GLN A 81 0.30 -3.13 -11.08
C GLN A 81 1.59 -2.48 -11.56
N PHE A 82 2.28 -1.72 -10.70
CA PHE A 82 3.56 -1.11 -11.03
C PHE A 82 4.65 -2.15 -11.29
N SER A 83 4.77 -3.13 -10.41
CA SER A 83 5.74 -4.23 -10.55
C SER A 83 5.53 -5.00 -11.86
N ASN A 84 4.28 -5.27 -12.23
CA ASN A 84 3.94 -5.94 -13.49
C ASN A 84 4.22 -5.08 -14.74
N ARG A 85 4.10 -3.74 -14.64
CA ARG A 85 4.50 -2.84 -15.73
C ARG A 85 6.02 -2.90 -15.93
N ARG A 86 6.81 -2.73 -14.87
CA ARG A 86 8.27 -2.82 -14.92
C ARG A 86 8.78 -4.16 -15.41
N GLY A 87 8.16 -5.26 -14.96
CA GLY A 87 8.50 -6.61 -15.43
C GLY A 87 8.28 -6.78 -16.93
N ARG A 88 7.19 -6.25 -17.48
CA ARG A 88 6.94 -6.27 -18.92
C ARG A 88 7.94 -5.41 -19.69
N ASP A 89 8.25 -4.21 -19.20
CA ASP A 89 9.21 -3.32 -19.86
C ASP A 89 10.63 -3.92 -19.87
N ALA A 90 11.01 -4.64 -18.82
CA ALA A 90 12.29 -5.35 -18.76
C ALA A 90 12.37 -6.56 -19.71
N MET A 91 11.25 -7.19 -20.08
CA MET A 91 11.22 -8.31 -21.05
C MET A 91 11.23 -7.84 -22.52
N LEU A 92 10.96 -6.55 -22.77
CA LEU A 92 10.85 -5.98 -24.12
C LEU A 92 12.09 -5.18 -24.55
N ASN A 93 13.06 -4.99 -23.66
CA ASN A 93 14.36 -4.35 -23.90
C ASN A 93 15.50 -5.38 -23.92
#